data_AF-A0A938SNZ0-F1
#
_entry.id   AF-A0A938SNZ0-F1
#
_cell.length_a   1.000
_cell.length_b   1.000
_cell.length_c   1.000
_cell.angle_alpha   90.00
_cell.angle_beta   90.00
_cell.angle_gamma   90.00
#
_symmetry.space_group_name_H-M   'P 1'
#
loop_
_entity.id
_entity.type
_entity.pdbx_description
1 polymer ?
#
loop_
_entity_poly.entity_id
_entity_poly.type
_entity_poly.pdbx_seq_one_letter_code
_entity_poly.pdbx_strand_id
1 'polypeptide(L)'
;MRVAAFGLIGVAVLVVVLQGIGDAPCARAELPRKAADQPVLPARLPMAAAGDLMAFSAESREGPDQVTLIDAKAMVMGVYHIDRATGMIELKCVRKFRWDLQMEEFNGMRPLPRQIRDLVEPR
;
A
#
# COMPACT_ATOMS: atom_id res chain seq x y z
N MET A 1 -1.01 42.51 -61.98
CA MET A 1 -0.09 41.82 -61.04
C MET A 1 -0.53 41.96 -59.57
N ARG A 2 -1.82 41.75 -59.23
CA ARG A 2 -2.33 41.94 -57.85
C ARG A 2 -2.97 40.70 -57.23
N VAL A 3 -3.17 39.63 -57.99
CA VAL A 3 -3.82 38.38 -57.51
C VAL A 3 -2.80 37.39 -56.93
N ALA A 4 -1.55 37.42 -57.39
CA ALA A 4 -0.49 36.51 -56.91
C ALA A 4 0.00 36.80 -55.48
N ALA A 5 -0.08 38.05 -55.02
CA ALA A 5 0.42 38.45 -53.69
C ALA A 5 -0.48 37.95 -52.54
N PHE A 6 -1.80 37.89 -52.75
CA PHE A 6 -2.75 37.40 -51.74
C PHE A 6 -2.69 35.88 -51.57
N GLY A 7 -2.40 35.14 -52.64
CA GLY A 7 -2.19 33.69 -52.56
C GLY A 7 -0.98 33.32 -51.71
N LEU A 8 0.10 34.10 -51.79
CA LEU A 8 1.33 33.84 -51.03
C LEU A 8 1.15 34.10 -49.53
N ILE A 9 0.41 35.15 -49.17
CA ILE A 9 0.09 35.48 -47.78
C ILE A 9 -0.85 34.42 -47.17
N GLY A 10 -1.86 33.98 -47.94
CA GLY A 10 -2.77 32.92 -47.50
C GLY A 10 -2.05 31.59 -47.24
N VAL A 11 -1.09 31.22 -48.10
CA VAL A 11 -0.25 30.02 -47.91
C VAL A 11 0.69 30.18 -46.72
N ALA A 12 1.31 31.35 -46.52
CA ALA A 12 2.20 31.59 -45.39
C ALA A 12 1.47 31.51 -44.04
N VAL A 13 0.25 32.07 -43.94
CA VAL A 13 -0.58 31.96 -42.73
C VAL A 13 -1.03 30.52 -42.49
N LEU A 14 -1.40 29.78 -43.54
CA LEU A 14 -1.78 28.37 -43.42
C LEU A 14 -0.60 27.49 -42.94
N VAL A 15 0.62 27.76 -43.39
CA VAL A 15 1.84 27.04 -42.97
C VAL A 15 2.17 27.33 -41.50
N VAL A 16 2.01 28.56 -41.02
CA VAL A 16 2.25 28.92 -39.62
C VAL A 16 1.20 28.28 -38.69
N VAL A 17 -0.06 28.21 -39.11
CA VAL A 17 -1.13 27.54 -38.32
C VAL A 17 -0.91 26.02 -38.27
N LEU A 18 -0.43 25.40 -39.35
CA LEU A 18 -0.11 23.96 -39.38
C LEU A 18 1.09 23.60 -38.50
N GLN A 19 2.07 24.49 -38.34
CA GLN A 19 3.23 24.23 -37.48
C GLN A 19 2.97 24.44 -35.97
N GLY A 20 1.89 25.13 -35.60
CA GLY A 20 1.54 25.43 -34.20
C GLY A 20 0.78 24.33 -33.44
N ILE A 21 0.46 23.19 -34.07
CA ILE A 21 -0.38 22.13 -33.49
C ILE A 21 0.47 21.02 -32.80
N GLY A 22 1.81 21.13 -32.82
CA GLY A 22 2.73 20.07 -32.39
C GLY A 22 2.94 19.88 -30.89
N ASP A 23 2.67 20.89 -30.05
CA ASP A 23 3.04 20.88 -28.63
C ASP A 23 1.85 20.79 -27.66
N ALA A 24 0.81 20.04 -28.03
CA ALA A 24 -0.13 19.56 -27.03
C ALA A 24 0.57 18.43 -26.26
N PRO A 25 0.79 18.54 -24.93
CA PRO A 25 1.17 17.38 -24.15
C PRO A 25 0.01 16.39 -24.21
N CYS A 26 0.10 15.42 -25.11
CA CYS A 26 -0.81 14.30 -25.18
C CYS A 26 -0.88 13.69 -23.78
N ALA A 27 -2.02 13.87 -23.11
CA ALA A 27 -2.33 13.20 -21.86
C ALA A 27 -2.17 11.70 -22.12
N ARG A 28 -1.06 11.14 -21.66
CA ARG A 28 -0.85 9.70 -21.67
C ARG A 28 -1.95 9.13 -20.78
N ALA A 29 -2.91 8.42 -21.39
CA ALA A 29 -3.77 7.53 -20.63
C ALA A 29 -2.84 6.57 -19.88
N GLU A 30 -2.81 6.69 -18.55
CA GLU A 30 -2.11 5.72 -17.72
C GLU A 30 -2.75 4.37 -17.99
N LEU A 31 -2.05 3.49 -18.71
CA LEU A 31 -2.46 2.09 -18.77
C LEU A 31 -2.57 1.57 -17.34
N PRO A 32 -3.58 0.74 -17.01
CA PRO A 32 -3.71 0.16 -15.68
C PRO A 32 -2.37 -0.42 -15.29
N ARG A 33 -1.77 0.15 -14.23
CA ARG A 33 -0.48 -0.26 -13.67
C ARG A 33 -0.56 -1.78 -13.51
N LYS A 34 0.14 -2.51 -14.39
CA LYS A 34 0.32 -3.97 -14.29
C LYS A 34 0.57 -4.24 -12.83
N ALA A 35 -0.36 -4.95 -12.18
CA ALA A 35 -0.38 -5.16 -10.73
C ALA A 35 1.06 -5.40 -10.30
N ALA A 36 1.67 -4.38 -9.69
CA ALA A 36 3.02 -4.49 -9.17
C ALA A 36 3.01 -5.72 -8.28
N ASP A 37 3.98 -6.62 -8.47
CA ASP A 37 4.22 -7.83 -7.65
C ASP A 37 3.32 -7.84 -6.44
N GLN A 38 2.11 -8.40 -6.57
CA GLN A 38 1.35 -8.68 -5.37
C GLN A 38 2.26 -9.62 -4.61
N PRO A 39 2.72 -9.26 -3.39
CA PRO A 39 3.53 -10.17 -2.62
C PRO A 39 2.72 -11.45 -2.54
N VAL A 40 3.23 -12.51 -3.17
CA VAL A 40 2.61 -13.83 -3.11
C VAL A 40 2.68 -14.19 -1.64
N LEU A 41 1.56 -14.00 -0.93
CA LEU A 41 1.47 -14.32 0.47
C LEU A 41 1.87 -15.80 0.59
N PRO A 42 2.86 -16.14 1.43
CA PRO A 42 3.32 -17.52 1.54
C PRO A 42 2.12 -18.42 1.84
N ALA A 43 2.12 -19.58 1.20
CA ALA A 43 1.09 -20.60 1.40
C ALA A 43 0.94 -20.87 2.90
N ARG A 44 -0.27 -20.57 3.42
CA ARG A 44 -0.76 -20.88 4.77
C ARG A 44 0.33 -21.05 5.84
N LEU A 45 0.56 -19.99 6.63
CA LEU A 45 1.37 -20.10 7.83
C LEU A 45 0.82 -21.23 8.73
N PRO A 46 1.69 -22.14 9.24
CA PRO A 46 1.26 -23.15 10.18
C PRO A 46 0.67 -22.48 11.42
N MET A 47 -0.59 -22.83 11.69
CA MET A 47 -1.39 -22.27 12.77
C MET A 47 -1.96 -23.41 13.62
N ALA A 48 -1.84 -23.28 14.93
CA ALA A 48 -2.51 -24.12 15.91
C ALA A 48 -3.44 -23.27 16.76
N ALA A 49 -4.59 -23.82 17.14
CA ALA A 49 -5.54 -23.16 18.02
C ALA A 49 -6.05 -24.13 19.08
N ALA A 50 -6.16 -23.66 20.32
CA ALA A 50 -6.72 -24.39 21.45
C ALA A 50 -7.58 -23.44 22.28
N GLY A 51 -8.90 -23.50 22.07
CA GLY A 51 -9.83 -22.54 22.66
C GLY A 51 -9.52 -21.12 22.19
N ASP A 52 -9.26 -20.22 23.14
CA ASP A 52 -8.97 -18.80 22.88
C ASP A 52 -7.48 -18.54 22.55
N LEU A 53 -6.63 -19.56 22.63
CA LEU A 53 -5.20 -19.47 22.36
C LEU A 53 -4.91 -19.86 20.91
N MET A 54 -4.25 -18.99 20.16
CA MET A 54 -3.79 -19.24 18.80
C MET A 54 -2.27 -19.08 18.73
N ALA A 55 -1.60 -19.97 18.01
CA ALA A 55 -0.17 -19.92 17.75
C ALA A 55 0.09 -19.92 16.23
N PHE A 56 0.92 -19.01 15.77
CA PHE A 56 1.40 -18.93 14.40
C PHE A 56 2.91 -19.14 14.41
N SER A 57 3.39 -20.00 13.51
CA SER A 57 4.83 -20.14 13.28
C SER A 57 5.17 -19.60 11.89
N ALA A 58 6.21 -18.79 11.83
CA ALA A 58 6.75 -18.27 10.60
C ALA A 58 8.25 -18.58 10.56
N GLU A 59 8.63 -19.31 9.53
CA GLU A 59 10.03 -19.63 9.27
C GLU A 59 10.70 -18.50 8.51
N SER A 60 11.89 -18.08 8.95
CA SER A 60 12.67 -17.05 8.25
C SER A 60 13.83 -17.67 7.48
N ARG A 61 14.07 -17.21 6.25
CA ARG A 61 15.16 -17.74 5.41
C ARG A 61 16.55 -17.32 5.90
N GLU A 62 16.65 -16.10 6.44
CA GLU A 62 17.92 -15.47 6.82
C GLU A 62 17.94 -14.99 8.28
N GLY A 63 16.91 -15.31 9.08
CA GLY A 63 16.78 -14.88 10.47
C GLY A 63 16.26 -15.97 11.41
N PRO A 64 16.02 -15.64 12.69
CA PRO A 64 15.40 -16.58 13.63
C PRO A 64 13.98 -16.90 13.19
N ASP A 65 13.52 -18.10 13.55
CA ASP A 65 12.12 -18.46 13.38
C ASP A 65 11.26 -17.68 14.36
N GLN A 66 10.04 -17.38 13.96
CA GLN A 66 9.11 -16.62 14.78
C GLN A 66 7.96 -17.52 15.22
N VAL A 67 7.60 -17.41 16.49
CA VAL A 67 6.34 -17.93 17.03
C VAL A 67 5.55 -16.77 17.61
N THR A 68 4.37 -16.52 17.06
CA THR A 68 3.41 -15.55 17.58
C THR A 68 2.33 -16.29 18.35
N LEU A 69 2.15 -15.95 19.62
CA LEU A 69 1.08 -16.47 20.47
C LEU A 69 0.04 -15.37 20.70
N ILE A 70 -1.24 -15.71 20.52
CA ILE A 70 -2.36 -14.79 20.67
C ILE A 70 -3.36 -15.42 21.64
N ASP A 71 -3.62 -14.74 22.75
CA ASP A 71 -4.75 -15.06 23.63
C ASP A 71 -5.88 -14.08 23.30
N ALA A 72 -6.91 -14.59 22.63
CA ALA A 72 -8.08 -13.80 22.24
C ALA A 72 -8.94 -13.38 23.44
N LYS A 73 -8.96 -14.17 24.52
CA LYS A 73 -9.74 -13.86 25.73
C LYS A 73 -9.11 -12.72 26.52
N ALA A 74 -7.78 -12.78 26.70
CA ALA A 74 -7.03 -11.71 27.36
C ALA A 74 -6.73 -10.52 26.42
N MET A 75 -6.94 -10.69 25.11
CA MET A 75 -6.58 -9.73 24.07
C MET A 75 -5.09 -9.36 24.14
N VAL A 76 -4.22 -10.37 24.23
CA VAL A 76 -2.76 -10.22 24.35
C VAL A 76 -2.05 -10.98 23.23
N MET A 77 -1.00 -10.38 22.68
CA MET A 77 -0.05 -11.01 21.77
C MET A 77 1.32 -11.14 22.43
N GLY A 78 1.97 -12.28 22.22
CA GLY A 78 3.39 -12.50 22.46
C GLY A 78 4.10 -12.86 21.16
N VAL A 79 5.29 -12.30 20.92
CA VAL A 79 6.14 -12.66 19.78
C VAL A 79 7.46 -13.20 20.31
N TYR A 80 7.79 -14.42 19.92
CA TYR A 80 9.01 -15.11 20.28
C TYR A 80 9.85 -15.34 19.03
N HIS A 81 11.17 -15.17 19.17
CA HIS A 81 12.14 -15.58 18.17
C HIS A 81 12.86 -16.83 18.67
N ILE A 82 13.09 -17.78 17.77
CA ILE A 82 13.82 -19.01 18.01
C ILE A 82 15.05 -18.98 17.13
N ASP A 83 16.22 -18.92 17.76
CA ASP A 83 17.49 -19.03 17.04
C ASP A 83 17.62 -20.45 16.48
N ARG A 84 17.79 -20.58 15.16
CA ARG A 84 17.83 -21.88 14.47
C ARG A 84 19.07 -22.70 14.79
N ALA A 85 20.19 -22.06 15.11
CA ALA A 85 21.46 -22.74 15.35
C ALA A 85 21.53 -23.32 16.77
N THR A 86 21.01 -22.57 17.74
CA THR A 86 21.10 -22.90 19.17
C THR A 86 19.79 -23.41 19.77
N GLY A 87 18.66 -23.13 19.12
CA GLY A 87 17.32 -23.38 19.67
C GLY A 87 16.91 -22.39 20.76
N MET A 88 17.70 -21.34 21.02
CA MET A 88 17.40 -20.37 22.06
C MET A 88 16.13 -19.59 21.74
N ILE A 89 15.23 -19.49 22.71
CA ILE A 89 13.96 -18.78 22.57
C ILE A 89 14.07 -17.43 23.27
N GLU A 90 13.79 -16.36 22.54
CA GLU A 90 13.81 -14.99 23.04
C GLU A 90 12.45 -14.32 22.84
N LEU A 91 11.91 -13.75 23.92
CA LEU A 91 10.67 -12.97 23.87
C LEU A 91 10.97 -11.57 23.34
N LYS A 92 10.37 -11.21 22.19
CA LYS A 92 10.57 -9.91 21.54
C LYS A 92 9.50 -8.89 21.90
N CYS A 93 8.26 -9.32 22.08
CA CYS A 93 7.16 -8.40 22.36
C CYS A 93 6.06 -9.09 23.16
N VAL A 94 5.48 -8.36 24.12
CA VAL A 94 4.18 -8.68 24.72
C VAL A 94 3.32 -7.43 24.67
N ARG A 95 2.17 -7.49 24.01
CA ARG A 95 1.31 -6.31 23.81
C ARG A 95 -0.17 -6.66 23.93
N LYS A 96 -0.93 -5.82 24.62
CA LYS A 96 -2.39 -5.92 24.68
C LYS A 96 -3.02 -5.18 23.50
N PHE A 97 -3.80 -5.89 22.69
CA PHE A 97 -4.49 -5.28 21.53
C PHE A 97 -5.45 -4.17 21.95
N ARG A 98 -6.05 -4.25 23.14
CA ARG A 98 -7.01 -3.24 23.63
C ARG A 98 -6.42 -1.83 23.59
N TRP A 99 -5.12 -1.67 23.87
CA TRP A 99 -4.49 -0.36 23.84
C TRP A 99 -4.29 0.15 22.42
N ASP A 100 -4.03 -0.74 21.46
CA ASP A 100 -3.85 -0.40 20.05
C ASP A 100 -5.17 0.07 19.44
N LEU A 101 -6.27 -0.58 19.84
CA LEU A 101 -7.63 -0.20 19.42
C LEU A 101 -8.13 1.09 20.08
N GLN A 102 -7.48 1.55 21.15
CA GLN A 102 -7.80 2.82 21.81
C GLN A 102 -7.02 4.00 21.23
N MET A 103 -5.99 3.74 20.41
CA MET A 103 -5.26 4.81 19.73
C MET A 103 -6.10 5.32 18.56
N GLU A 104 -6.52 6.59 18.62
CA GLU A 104 -7.32 7.19 17.55
C GLU A 104 -6.52 7.42 16.27
N GLU A 105 -5.23 7.74 16.41
CA GLU A 105 -4.36 8.11 15.28
C GLU A 105 -2.91 7.61 15.50
N PHE A 106 -2.59 6.43 14.96
CA PHE A 106 -1.22 5.90 14.87
C PHE A 106 -1.06 5.16 13.53
N ASN A 107 -0.01 5.46 12.76
CA ASN A 107 0.20 4.95 11.40
C ASN A 107 -0.92 5.25 10.37
N GLY A 108 -1.79 6.23 10.65
CA GLY A 108 -2.84 6.66 9.72
C GLY A 108 -2.29 7.53 8.59
N MET A 109 -2.60 7.19 7.34
CA MET A 109 -2.47 8.09 6.20
C MET A 109 -3.77 8.85 5.98
N ARG A 110 -3.72 10.05 5.40
CA ARG A 110 -4.94 10.82 5.10
C ARG A 110 -5.84 10.08 4.09
N PRO A 111 -7.18 10.19 4.21
CA PRO A 111 -7.91 10.87 5.29
C PRO A 111 -7.85 10.09 6.61
N LEU A 112 -7.67 10.81 7.72
CA LEU A 112 -7.62 10.21 9.05
C LEU A 112 -8.97 9.56 9.39
N PRO A 113 -9.03 8.49 10.21
CA PRO A 113 -10.29 7.85 10.59
C PRO A 113 -11.35 8.83 11.13
N ARG A 114 -10.94 9.87 11.88
CA ARG A 114 -11.85 10.93 12.33
C ARG A 114 -12.46 11.73 11.18
N GLN A 115 -11.64 12.07 10.17
CA GLN A 115 -12.09 12.79 8.98
C GLN A 115 -13.04 11.94 8.13
N ILE A 116 -12.88 10.61 8.11
CA ILE A 116 -13.82 9.71 7.45
C ILE A 116 -15.18 9.72 8.18
N ARG A 117 -15.19 9.67 9.52
CA ARG A 117 -16.44 9.75 10.29
C ARG A 117 -17.19 11.06 10.02
N ASP A 118 -16.47 12.18 10.02
CA ASP A 118 -17.04 13.50 9.71
C ASP A 118 -17.66 13.59 8.29
N LEU A 119 -17.20 12.74 7.34
CA LEU A 119 -17.75 12.65 5.99
C LEU A 119 -18.96 11.71 5.87
N VAL A 120 -19.05 10.71 6.75
CA VAL A 120 -20.05 9.62 6.67
C VAL A 120 -21.22 9.87 7.61
N GLU A 121 -21.03 10.51 8.76
CA GLU A 121 -22.10 10.79 9.70
C GLU A 121 -22.88 12.06 9.29
N PRO A 122 -24.16 11.93 8.89
CA PRO A 122 -25.00 13.09 8.63
C PRO A 122 -25.26 13.84 9.94
N ARG A 123 -25.12 15.16 9.91
CA ARG A 123 -25.46 16.06 11.02
C ARG A 123 -26.96 16.11 11.30
#